data_AF-A0A950MH07-F1
#
_entry.id   AF-A0A950MH07-F1
#
_cell.length_a   1.000
_cell.length_b   1.000
_cell.length_c   1.000
_cell.angle_alpha   90.00
_cell.angle_beta   90.00
_cell.angle_gamma   90.00
#
_symmetry.space_group_name_H-M   'P 1'
#
loop_
_entity.id
_entity.type
_entity.pdbx_description
1 polymer ?
#
loop_
_entity_poly.entity_id
_entity_poly.type
_entity_poly.pdbx_seq_one_letter_code
_entity_poly.pdbx_strand_id
1 'polypeptide(L)'
;MSWLLVACSPAAPRLQLPIRTEASCESRSVKQTAINAIVASVDDTIRPGSYPGDGVLRKAIKNGGGTFAFWRDQKLRVPDTAKALGVEGDPTLVRAVITNVVQTDPQHPDEPFRAVWLTLATPKGDVTVLERAYDVQNVCIEGRREI
;
A
#
# COMPACT_ATOMS: atom_id res chain seq x y z
N MET A 1 17.55 -39.67 17.30
CA MET A 1 16.38 -39.00 16.67
C MET A 1 16.72 -37.51 16.57
N SER A 2 17.27 -37.10 15.43
CA SER A 2 17.60 -35.69 15.17
C SER A 2 16.37 -35.01 14.59
N TRP A 3 15.82 -34.06 15.35
CA TRP A 3 14.75 -33.19 14.88
C TRP A 3 15.37 -32.12 14.00
N LEU A 4 15.13 -32.20 12.68
CA LEU A 4 15.38 -31.10 11.75
C LEU A 4 14.41 -29.96 12.11
N LEU A 5 14.93 -28.92 12.76
CA LEU A 5 14.24 -27.64 12.89
C LEU A 5 14.11 -27.06 11.48
N VAL A 6 12.92 -27.20 10.89
CA VAL A 6 12.53 -26.43 9.72
C VAL A 6 12.52 -24.97 10.15
N ALA A 7 13.56 -24.24 9.77
CA ALA A 7 13.60 -22.79 9.90
C ALA A 7 12.54 -22.21 8.96
N CYS A 8 11.31 -22.05 9.46
CA CYS A 8 10.29 -21.23 8.83
C CYS A 8 10.79 -19.78 8.84
N SER A 9 11.53 -19.38 7.82
CA SER A 9 11.66 -17.98 7.46
C SER A 9 10.70 -17.70 6.31
N PRO A 10 9.47 -17.22 6.56
CA PRO A 10 8.86 -16.37 5.58
C PRO A 10 9.63 -15.05 5.66
N ALA A 11 10.77 -14.98 4.99
CA ALA A 11 11.38 -13.69 4.69
C ALA A 11 10.51 -13.05 3.61
N ALA A 12 9.30 -12.63 3.98
CA ALA A 12 8.58 -11.64 3.20
C ALA A 12 9.58 -10.49 2.97
N PRO A 13 9.85 -10.11 1.71
CA PRO A 13 10.83 -9.08 1.42
C PRO A 13 10.51 -7.86 2.28
N ARG A 14 11.46 -7.42 3.11
CA ARG A 14 11.24 -6.21 3.90
C ARG A 14 11.01 -5.06 2.94
N LEU A 15 9.92 -4.33 3.13
CA LEU A 15 9.69 -3.10 2.40
C LEU A 15 10.80 -2.11 2.74
N GLN A 16 11.53 -1.70 1.72
CA GLN A 16 12.43 -0.57 1.76
C GLN A 16 11.61 0.70 1.99
N LEU A 17 12.23 1.68 2.64
CA LEU A 17 11.61 2.98 2.83
C LEU A 17 11.42 3.68 1.47
N PRO A 18 10.32 4.42 1.27
CA PRO A 18 10.14 5.27 0.10
C PRO A 18 11.32 6.24 -0.06
N ILE A 19 11.78 6.45 -1.30
CA ILE A 19 12.84 7.42 -1.62
C ILE A 19 12.32 8.87 -1.59
N ARG A 20 11.00 9.04 -1.71
CA ARG A 20 10.31 10.32 -1.66
C ARG A 20 8.91 10.10 -1.10
N THR A 21 8.46 11.04 -0.29
CA THR A 21 7.07 11.12 0.16
C THR A 21 6.54 12.53 -0.05
N GLU A 22 5.33 12.64 -0.59
CA GLU A 22 4.61 13.91 -0.71
C GLU A 22 3.34 13.81 0.12
N ALA A 23 3.32 14.52 1.24
CA ALA A 23 2.29 14.37 2.24
C ALA A 23 1.70 15.70 2.67
N SER A 24 0.51 15.64 3.24
CA SER A 24 -0.09 16.77 3.96
C SER A 24 -0.47 16.28 5.34
N CYS A 25 0.47 16.43 6.27
CA CYS A 25 0.29 16.14 7.69
C CYS A 25 0.46 17.44 8.47
N GLU A 26 -0.27 17.63 9.57
CA GLU A 26 -0.15 18.82 10.43
C GLU A 26 1.30 19.01 10.92
N SER A 27 1.96 17.90 11.28
CA SER A 27 3.37 17.82 11.66
C SER A 27 4.36 17.97 10.48
N ARG A 28 3.85 18.13 9.25
CA ARG A 28 4.59 18.13 7.97
C ARG A 28 5.46 16.90 7.71
N SER A 29 5.29 15.82 8.48
CA SER A 29 6.05 14.58 8.32
C SER A 29 5.13 13.36 8.35
N VAL A 30 5.45 12.38 7.52
CA VAL A 30 4.78 11.07 7.52
C VAL A 30 5.56 10.06 8.34
N LYS A 31 4.82 9.09 8.88
CA LYS A 31 5.36 7.94 9.58
C LYS A 31 5.66 6.84 8.57
N GLN A 32 6.94 6.68 8.25
CA GLN A 32 7.40 5.70 7.27
C GLN A 32 7.03 4.26 7.68
N THR A 33 7.01 3.98 8.97
CA THR A 33 6.54 2.71 9.53
C THR A 33 5.07 2.43 9.21
N ALA A 34 4.21 3.45 9.25
CA ALA A 34 2.80 3.33 8.86
C ALA A 34 2.66 3.07 7.35
N ILE A 35 3.44 3.76 6.50
CA ILE A 35 3.44 3.50 5.05
C ILE A 35 3.82 2.04 4.77
N ASN A 36 4.89 1.56 5.40
CA ASN A 36 5.33 0.17 5.24
C ASN A 36 4.27 -0.81 5.74
N ALA A 37 3.66 -0.57 6.90
CA ALA A 37 2.62 -1.45 7.45
C ALA A 37 1.40 -1.52 6.52
N ILE A 38 0.95 -0.38 6.01
CA ILE A 38 -0.17 -0.28 5.05
C ILE A 38 0.17 -1.04 3.76
N VAL A 39 1.30 -0.76 3.12
CA VAL A 39 1.70 -1.42 1.87
C VAL A 39 1.92 -2.92 2.06
N ALA A 40 2.40 -3.37 3.22
CA ALA A 40 2.56 -4.79 3.52
C ALA A 40 1.23 -5.51 3.81
N SER A 41 0.16 -4.77 4.08
CA SER A 41 -1.17 -5.28 4.45
C SER A 41 -2.18 -5.30 3.29
N VAL A 42 -1.71 -5.11 2.06
CA VAL A 42 -2.58 -5.11 0.88
C VAL A 42 -3.10 -6.50 0.57
N ASP A 43 -4.31 -6.58 0.05
CA ASP A 43 -5.10 -7.82 -0.09
C ASP A 43 -4.82 -8.64 -1.37
N ASP A 44 -3.80 -8.26 -2.15
CA ASP A 44 -3.39 -8.90 -3.42
C ASP A 44 -4.57 -9.08 -4.40
N THR A 45 -5.51 -8.13 -4.40
CA THR A 45 -6.71 -8.23 -5.23
C THR A 45 -7.02 -6.91 -5.92
N ILE A 46 -6.92 -6.89 -7.25
CA ILE A 46 -7.30 -5.72 -8.04
C ILE A 46 -8.81 -5.49 -7.94
N ARG A 47 -9.20 -4.32 -7.43
CA ARG A 47 -10.59 -3.89 -7.32
C ARG A 47 -11.01 -3.04 -8.52
N PRO A 48 -12.29 -3.12 -8.94
CA PRO A 48 -12.84 -2.21 -9.93
C PRO A 48 -12.69 -0.76 -9.46
N GLY A 49 -12.12 0.09 -10.30
CA GLY A 49 -11.93 1.50 -10.01
C GLY A 49 -11.10 2.17 -11.09
N SER A 50 -11.45 3.40 -11.45
CA SER A 50 -10.62 4.23 -12.33
C SER A 50 -9.74 5.13 -11.47
N TYR A 51 -8.44 5.18 -11.79
CA TYR A 51 -7.53 6.08 -11.11
C TYR A 51 -8.03 7.53 -11.26
N PRO A 52 -8.37 8.23 -10.16
CA PRO A 52 -9.01 9.55 -10.23
C PRO A 52 -8.06 10.67 -10.67
N GLY A 53 -6.76 10.38 -10.79
CA GLY A 53 -5.73 11.35 -11.16
C GLY A 53 -5.08 12.03 -9.95
N ASP A 54 -3.81 12.41 -10.13
CA ASP A 54 -2.97 12.99 -9.08
C ASP A 54 -3.57 14.27 -8.48
N GLY A 55 -4.19 15.14 -9.29
CA GLY A 55 -4.77 16.40 -8.80
C GLY A 55 -5.90 16.19 -7.78
N VAL A 56 -6.78 15.21 -8.05
CA VAL A 56 -7.89 14.86 -7.14
C VAL A 56 -7.34 14.28 -5.84
N LEU A 57 -6.40 13.34 -5.94
CA LEU A 57 -5.81 12.68 -4.77
C LEU A 57 -4.97 13.63 -3.92
N ARG A 58 -4.24 14.57 -4.53
CA ARG A 58 -3.53 15.63 -3.80
C ARG A 58 -4.48 16.53 -3.01
N LYS A 59 -5.64 16.87 -3.59
CA LYS A 59 -6.67 17.64 -2.89
C LYS A 59 -7.26 16.85 -1.71
N ALA A 60 -7.54 15.56 -1.90
CA ALA A 60 -8.01 14.68 -0.83
C ALA A 60 -6.99 14.58 0.31
N ILE A 61 -5.71 14.34 -0.01
CA ILE A 61 -4.62 14.27 0.95
C ILE A 61 -4.45 15.60 1.69
N LYS A 62 -4.54 16.74 1.00
CA LYS A 62 -4.45 18.06 1.64
C LYS A 62 -5.56 18.30 2.67
N ASN A 63 -6.75 17.77 2.42
CA ASN A 63 -7.92 18.03 3.27
C ASN A 63 -8.10 17.01 4.41
N GLY A 64 -7.72 15.74 4.17
CA GLY A 64 -7.95 14.65 5.12
C GLY A 64 -6.69 13.93 5.60
N GLY A 65 -5.52 14.32 5.09
CA GLY A 65 -4.25 13.63 5.34
C GLY A 65 -4.02 12.42 4.44
N GLY A 66 -2.75 12.02 4.36
CA GLY A 66 -2.27 10.95 3.50
C GLY A 66 -0.94 11.29 2.84
N THR A 67 -0.52 10.45 1.90
CA THR A 67 0.76 10.58 1.22
C THR A 67 0.75 9.94 -0.17
N PHE A 68 1.54 10.52 -1.06
CA PHE A 68 2.16 9.78 -2.15
C PHE A 68 3.51 9.27 -1.65
N ALA A 69 3.80 8.00 -1.84
CA ALA A 69 5.08 7.39 -1.53
C ALA A 69 5.67 6.80 -2.80
N PHE A 70 6.97 7.01 -3.04
CA PHE A 70 7.65 6.62 -4.27
C PHE A 70 8.83 5.70 -3.97
N TRP A 71 9.02 4.70 -4.81
CA TRP A 71 10.12 3.74 -4.75
C TRP A 71 10.80 3.62 -6.11
N ARG A 72 12.06 3.15 -6.10
CA ARG A 72 12.82 2.91 -7.33
C ARG A 72 12.73 1.45 -7.79
N ASP A 73 12.89 0.53 -6.85
CA ASP A 73 13.11 -0.90 -7.12
C ASP A 73 12.46 -1.82 -6.07
N GLN A 74 11.43 -1.32 -5.35
CA GLN A 74 10.75 -2.11 -4.32
C GLN A 74 9.97 -3.27 -4.96
N LYS A 75 10.33 -4.50 -4.62
CA LYS A 75 9.53 -5.68 -4.98
C LYS A 75 8.36 -5.85 -4.02
N LEU A 76 7.15 -6.02 -4.55
CA LEU A 76 5.95 -6.24 -3.74
C LEU A 76 5.43 -7.65 -4.00
N ARG A 77 5.24 -8.41 -2.92
CA ARG A 77 4.77 -9.80 -3.00
C ARG A 77 3.24 -9.83 -3.12
N VAL A 78 2.75 -9.68 -4.34
CA VAL A 78 1.32 -9.69 -4.71
C VAL A 78 1.10 -10.60 -5.93
N PRO A 79 1.21 -11.93 -5.77
CA PRO A 79 1.19 -12.89 -6.88
C PRO A 79 -0.10 -12.88 -7.73
N ASP A 80 -1.28 -12.68 -7.13
CA ASP A 80 -2.54 -12.69 -7.87
C ASP A 80 -2.72 -11.40 -8.69
N THR A 81 -2.31 -10.27 -8.13
CA THR A 81 -2.23 -8.99 -8.84
C THR A 81 -1.19 -9.04 -9.96
N ALA A 82 -0.01 -9.62 -9.70
CA ALA A 82 1.02 -9.81 -10.73
C ALA A 82 0.49 -10.63 -11.91
N LYS A 83 -0.20 -11.74 -11.61
CA LYS A 83 -0.85 -12.59 -12.62
C LYS A 83 -1.90 -11.82 -13.41
N ALA A 84 -2.76 -11.04 -12.74
CA ALA A 84 -3.78 -10.24 -13.40
C ALA A 84 -3.18 -9.16 -14.32
N LEU A 85 -2.00 -8.64 -13.98
CA LEU A 85 -1.24 -7.68 -14.80
C LEU A 85 -0.35 -8.33 -15.87
N GLY A 86 -0.26 -9.67 -15.90
CA GLY A 86 0.63 -10.39 -16.82
C GLY A 86 2.12 -10.19 -16.52
N VAL A 87 2.48 -10.03 -15.24
CA VAL A 87 3.86 -9.90 -14.76
C VAL A 87 4.32 -11.23 -14.18
N GLU A 88 5.53 -11.65 -14.55
CA GLU A 88 6.19 -12.81 -13.94
C GLU A 88 6.89 -12.41 -12.63
N GLY A 89 6.66 -13.17 -11.56
CA GLY A 89 7.26 -12.93 -10.25
C GLY A 89 6.68 -11.70 -9.53
N ASP A 90 7.49 -11.11 -8.65
CA ASP A 90 7.06 -9.96 -7.84
C ASP A 90 7.16 -8.66 -8.68
N PRO A 91 6.05 -7.92 -8.86
CA PRO A 91 6.07 -6.64 -9.56
C PRO A 91 6.87 -5.62 -8.77
N THR A 92 7.43 -4.64 -9.49
CA THR A 92 8.11 -3.50 -8.86
C THR A 92 7.08 -2.44 -8.51
N LEU A 93 6.93 -2.13 -7.22
CA LEU A 93 6.18 -0.98 -6.73
C LEU A 93 6.94 0.30 -7.06
N VAL A 94 6.31 1.17 -7.84
CA VAL A 94 6.83 2.49 -8.22
C VAL A 94 6.29 3.56 -7.29
N ARG A 95 5.00 3.45 -6.96
CA ARG A 95 4.29 4.46 -6.16
C ARG A 95 3.10 3.86 -5.42
N ALA A 96 2.83 4.36 -4.22
CA ALA A 96 1.58 4.12 -3.51
C ALA A 96 0.94 5.48 -3.17
N VAL A 97 -0.37 5.59 -3.39
CA VAL A 97 -1.17 6.73 -2.92
C VAL A 97 -2.08 6.24 -1.81
N ILE A 98 -1.85 6.78 -0.62
CA ILE A 98 -2.47 6.36 0.63
C ILE A 98 -3.19 7.57 1.21
N THR A 99 -4.51 7.54 1.33
CA THR A 99 -5.29 8.57 2.03
C THR A 99 -5.54 8.13 3.47
N ASN A 100 -5.77 9.05 4.41
CA ASN A 100 -6.16 8.65 5.77
C ASN A 100 -7.63 8.19 5.88
N VAL A 101 -8.42 8.24 4.80
CA VAL A 101 -9.81 7.78 4.80
C VAL A 101 -9.90 6.25 4.98
N VAL A 102 -10.47 5.82 6.10
CA VAL A 102 -10.85 4.43 6.36
C VAL A 102 -12.28 4.19 5.88
N GLN A 103 -12.50 3.02 5.30
CA GLN A 103 -13.77 2.57 4.78
C GLN A 103 -14.17 1.26 5.46
N THR A 104 -15.46 0.99 5.47
CA THR A 104 -16.03 -0.23 6.02
C THR A 104 -16.82 -0.92 4.92
N ASP A 105 -16.62 -2.22 4.76
CA ASP A 105 -17.45 -3.02 3.86
C ASP A 105 -18.77 -3.35 4.57
N PRO A 106 -19.95 -2.99 4.03
CA PRO A 106 -21.22 -3.34 4.65
C PRO A 106 -21.40 -4.84 4.88
N GLN A 107 -20.72 -5.69 4.10
CA GLN A 107 -20.74 -7.14 4.24
C GLN A 107 -19.78 -7.65 5.32
N HIS A 108 -18.74 -6.87 5.64
CA HIS A 108 -17.70 -7.19 6.62
C HIS A 108 -17.41 -5.95 7.50
N PRO A 109 -18.37 -5.53 8.34
CA PRO A 109 -18.29 -4.26 9.07
C PRO A 109 -17.19 -4.23 10.13
N ASP A 110 -16.70 -5.40 10.53
CA ASP A 110 -15.61 -5.62 11.49
C ASP A 110 -14.22 -5.60 10.84
N GLU A 111 -14.13 -5.49 9.51
CA GLU A 111 -12.88 -5.44 8.75
C GLU A 111 -12.72 -4.08 8.06
N PRO A 112 -12.40 -3.00 8.83
CA PRO A 112 -12.13 -1.70 8.23
C PRO A 112 -10.90 -1.79 7.33
N PHE A 113 -10.96 -1.11 6.19
CA PHE A 113 -9.89 -1.11 5.22
C PHE A 113 -9.63 0.30 4.68
N ARG A 114 -8.52 0.45 4.00
CA ARG A 114 -8.16 1.65 3.26
C ARG A 114 -8.03 1.33 1.79
N ALA A 115 -8.63 2.16 0.95
CA ALA A 115 -8.37 2.13 -0.48
C ALA A 115 -6.96 2.67 -0.75
N VAL A 116 -6.11 1.87 -1.40
CA VAL A 116 -4.74 2.27 -1.77
C VAL A 116 -4.57 2.14 -3.28
N TRP A 117 -4.03 3.17 -3.91
CA TRP A 117 -3.67 3.12 -5.31
C TRP A 117 -2.20 2.75 -5.45
N LEU A 118 -1.92 1.58 -6.02
CA LEU A 118 -0.56 1.11 -6.26
C LEU A 118 -0.22 1.28 -7.73
N THR A 119 0.87 1.96 -8.03
CA THR A 119 1.48 1.99 -9.37
C THR A 119 2.59 0.95 -9.41
N LEU A 120 2.41 -0.06 -10.26
CA LEU A 120 3.30 -1.19 -10.43
C LEU A 120 3.93 -1.12 -11.84
N ALA A 121 5.25 -1.30 -11.92
CA ALA A 121 5.94 -1.40 -13.20
C ALA A 121 5.64 -2.74 -13.85
N THR A 122 5.24 -2.71 -15.13
CA THR A 122 5.00 -3.91 -15.94
C THR A 122 5.81 -3.84 -17.25
N PRO A 123 5.99 -4.95 -17.97
CA PRO A 123 6.63 -4.93 -19.29
C PRO A 123 5.94 -4.03 -20.32
N LYS A 124 4.67 -3.67 -20.12
CA LYS A 124 3.88 -2.81 -21.00
C LYS A 124 3.85 -1.34 -20.54
N GLY A 125 4.59 -1.01 -19.48
CA GLY A 125 4.57 0.29 -18.81
C GLY A 125 3.94 0.22 -17.42
N ASP A 126 3.98 1.33 -16.70
CA ASP A 126 3.44 1.41 -15.34
C ASP A 126 1.91 1.36 -15.35
N VAL A 127 1.34 0.52 -14.49
CA VAL A 127 -0.11 0.38 -14.33
C VAL A 127 -0.49 0.77 -12.91
N THR A 128 -1.55 1.57 -12.76
CA THR A 128 -2.09 1.91 -11.43
C THR A 128 -3.34 1.10 -11.15
N VAL A 129 -3.33 0.36 -10.04
CA VAL A 129 -4.42 -0.51 -9.58
C VAL A 129 -4.97 -0.01 -8.25
N LEU A 130 -6.22 -0.37 -7.96
CA LEU A 130 -6.86 -0.15 -6.67
C LEU A 130 -6.83 -1.45 -5.87
N GLU A 131 -6.33 -1.39 -4.65
CA GLU A 131 -6.35 -2.50 -3.69
C GLU A 131 -6.88 -2.03 -2.33
N ARG A 132 -7.18 -2.99 -1.45
CA ARG A 132 -7.51 -2.70 -0.05
C ARG A 132 -6.27 -2.97 0.81
N ALA A 133 -6.02 -2.10 1.77
CA ALA A 133 -5.05 -2.34 2.84
C ALA A 133 -5.79 -2.44 4.18
N TYR A 134 -5.43 -3.44 4.99
CA TYR A 134 -6.10 -3.72 6.27
C TYR A 134 -5.39 -3.11 7.49
N ASP A 135 -4.15 -2.65 7.34
CA ASP A 135 -3.57 -1.76 8.33
C ASP A 135 -4.18 -0.36 8.16
N VAL A 136 -4.98 0.04 9.16
CA VAL A 136 -5.69 1.33 9.20
C VAL A 136 -4.94 2.39 10.01
N GLN A 137 -3.63 2.25 10.20
CA GLN A 137 -2.79 3.29 10.78
C GLN A 137 -2.94 4.61 10.01
N ASN A 138 -2.92 5.72 10.75
CA ASN A 138 -2.84 7.06 10.18
C ASN A 138 -1.38 7.35 9.77
N VAL A 139 -1.14 7.72 8.52
CA VAL A 139 0.24 7.95 8.04
C VAL A 139 0.88 9.23 8.60
N CYS A 140 0.09 10.12 9.21
CA CYS A 140 0.53 11.37 9.81
C CYS A 140 0.73 11.28 11.33
N ILE A 141 0.11 10.32 12.02
CA ILE A 141 0.10 10.19 13.47
C ILE A 141 0.46 8.75 13.85
N GLU A 142 1.59 8.57 14.51
CA GLU A 142 2.09 7.25 14.90
C GLU A 142 1.18 6.61 15.96
N GLY A 143 0.82 5.34 15.76
CA GLY A 143 0.01 4.57 16.72
C GLY A 143 -1.47 4.94 16.78
N ARG A 144 -1.95 5.95 16.04
CA ARG A 144 -3.39 6.25 15.93
C ARG A 144 -3.99 5.41 14.81
N ARG A 145 -4.84 4.45 15.19
CA ARG A 145 -5.74 3.74 14.27
C ARG A 145 -6.99 4.58 14.09
N GLU A 146 -7.45 4.76 12.86
CA GLU A 146 -8.76 5.34 12.59
C GLU A 146 -9.76 4.19 12.55
N ILE A 147 -10.62 4.13 13.56
CA ILE A 147 -11.72 3.16 13.72
C ILE A 147 -12.98 3.97 14.02
#